data_AF-A0AAD2PY83-F1
#
_entry.id   AF-A0AAD2PY83-F1
#
_cell.length_a   1.000
_cell.length_b   1.000
_cell.length_c   1.000
_cell.angle_alpha   90.00
_cell.angle_beta   90.00
_cell.angle_gamma   90.00
#
_symmetry.space_group_name_H-M   'P 1'
#
loop_
_entity.id
_entity.type
_entity.pdbx_description
1 polymer ?
#
loop_
_entity_poly.entity_id
_entity_poly.type
_entity_poly.pdbx_seq_one_letter_code
_entity_poly.pdbx_strand_id
1 'polypeptide(L)'
;MAHVDFTVLRGIQRVYKPGKNNTEFHKNTRQAQLDRNWENLNNKIDKREEIYNMNKYTVAVIITKHFITLAMRDKLSTEADWQDLQEDHMKLLKRMKTFMTVTDETEWQHFGLMESLKRFMNCTQKQNESVNDYRRRFKAQADQLFEILGTNVLHVYATKTMGYLDLYDPEDDPDDTKALQDAFKKEVLETFTASAFFYYCDRSRFQSMLDKAN
;
A
#
# COMPACT_ATOMS: atom_id res chain seq x y z
N MET A 1 -16.30 -25.90 -108.47
CA MET A 1 -16.69 -24.94 -107.41
C MET A 1 -17.54 -25.70 -106.40
N ALA A 2 -17.27 -25.48 -105.12
CA ALA A 2 -17.57 -26.36 -104.00
C ALA A 2 -19.04 -26.82 -103.88
N HIS A 3 -19.24 -28.13 -103.78
CA HIS A 3 -20.39 -28.71 -103.09
C HIS A 3 -19.89 -29.50 -101.88
N VAL A 4 -20.30 -28.99 -100.74
CA VAL A 4 -20.15 -29.55 -99.40
C VAL A 4 -20.82 -30.92 -99.38
N ASP A 5 -20.15 -31.94 -98.82
CA ASP A 5 -20.85 -33.12 -98.34
C ASP A 5 -20.71 -33.24 -96.82
N PHE A 6 -21.88 -33.23 -96.19
CA PHE A 6 -22.16 -32.94 -94.79
C PHE A 6 -22.67 -34.20 -94.13
N THR A 7 -21.88 -35.27 -94.12
CA THR A 7 -22.21 -36.53 -93.42
C THR A 7 -20.86 -37.17 -93.08
N VAL A 8 -20.44 -37.33 -91.83
CA VAL A 8 -21.10 -38.08 -90.76
C VAL A 8 -20.74 -37.46 -89.40
N LEU A 9 -21.54 -36.49 -88.96
CA LEU A 9 -21.61 -36.06 -87.55
C LEU A 9 -22.61 -36.93 -86.79
N ARG A 10 -22.30 -38.20 -86.55
CA ARG A 10 -22.94 -39.00 -85.50
C ARG A 10 -21.94 -39.99 -84.93
N GLY A 11 -21.30 -39.60 -83.82
CA GLY A 11 -20.28 -40.43 -83.19
C GLY A 11 -19.87 -39.93 -81.81
N ILE A 12 -20.83 -39.88 -80.89
CA ILE A 12 -20.62 -39.95 -79.42
C ILE A 12 -19.73 -38.83 -78.85
N GLN A 13 -20.36 -37.74 -78.40
CA GLN A 13 -19.82 -36.97 -77.28
C GLN A 13 -19.69 -37.93 -76.09
N ARG A 14 -18.50 -38.50 -75.87
CA ARG A 14 -18.17 -39.13 -74.59
C ARG A 14 -18.12 -38.01 -73.57
N VAL A 15 -19.26 -37.78 -72.89
CA VAL A 15 -19.30 -37.07 -71.63
C VAL A 15 -18.27 -37.73 -70.74
N TYR A 16 -17.16 -37.05 -70.49
CA TYR A 16 -16.14 -37.52 -69.58
C TYR A 16 -16.79 -37.62 -68.20
N LYS A 17 -17.18 -38.83 -67.79
CA LYS A 17 -17.56 -39.08 -66.40
C LYS A 17 -16.23 -39.23 -65.64
N PRO A 18 -15.83 -38.24 -64.80
CA PRO A 18 -14.63 -38.42 -64.01
C PRO A 18 -14.83 -39.67 -63.14
N GLY A 19 -13.91 -40.63 -63.28
CA GLY A 19 -13.91 -41.84 -62.46
C GLY A 19 -13.89 -41.45 -60.99
N LYS A 20 -14.56 -42.25 -60.13
CA LYS A 20 -14.67 -42.04 -58.67
C LYS A 20 -13.33 -41.72 -57.99
N ASN A 21 -12.24 -42.20 -58.56
CA ASN A 21 -10.88 -42.01 -58.04
C ASN A 21 -10.35 -40.57 -58.19
N ASN A 22 -10.82 -39.80 -59.19
CA ASN A 22 -10.34 -38.43 -59.43
C ASN A 22 -11.00 -37.43 -58.47
N THR A 23 -12.26 -37.67 -58.09
CA THR A 23 -12.96 -36.89 -57.05
C THR A 23 -12.43 -37.20 -55.65
N GLU A 24 -12.03 -38.43 -55.35
CA GLU A 24 -11.35 -38.78 -54.09
C GLU A 24 -9.95 -38.17 -53.98
N PHE A 25 -9.17 -38.19 -55.08
CA PHE A 25 -7.84 -37.56 -55.11
C PHE A 25 -7.94 -36.04 -54.87
N HIS A 26 -8.85 -35.34 -55.57
CA HIS A 26 -9.09 -33.91 -55.34
C HIS A 26 -9.68 -33.58 -53.96
N LYS A 27 -10.50 -34.47 -53.39
CA LYS A 27 -10.97 -34.34 -51.99
C LYS A 27 -9.82 -34.48 -51.01
N ASN A 28 -8.89 -35.41 -51.21
CA ASN A 28 -7.69 -35.57 -50.39
C ASN A 28 -6.74 -34.36 -50.50
N THR A 29 -6.53 -33.81 -51.69
CA THR A 29 -5.68 -32.61 -51.86
C THR A 29 -6.31 -31.38 -51.21
N ARG A 30 -7.64 -31.24 -51.29
CA ARG A 30 -8.38 -30.14 -50.65
C ARG A 30 -8.40 -30.30 -49.14
N GLN A 31 -8.60 -31.51 -48.62
CA GLN A 31 -8.53 -31.78 -47.18
C GLN A 31 -7.13 -31.48 -46.64
N ALA A 32 -6.08 -31.93 -47.31
CA ALA A 32 -4.69 -31.64 -46.93
C ALA A 32 -4.32 -30.14 -47.02
N GLN A 33 -5.05 -29.34 -47.81
CA GLN A 33 -4.91 -27.88 -47.82
C GLN A 33 -5.66 -27.23 -46.66
N LEU A 34 -6.87 -27.72 -46.34
CA LEU A 34 -7.64 -27.27 -45.18
C LEU A 34 -6.92 -27.57 -43.86
N ASP A 35 -6.36 -28.77 -43.72
CA ASP A 35 -5.60 -29.19 -42.54
C ASP A 35 -4.35 -28.32 -42.35
N ARG A 36 -3.60 -28.04 -43.43
CA ARG A 36 -2.47 -27.10 -43.40
C ARG A 36 -2.88 -25.67 -43.04
N ASN A 37 -4.02 -25.21 -43.56
CA ASN A 37 -4.54 -23.89 -43.23
C ASN A 37 -4.99 -23.81 -41.77
N TRP A 38 -5.57 -24.88 -41.24
CA TRP A 38 -5.96 -25.01 -39.84
C TRP A 38 -4.74 -24.98 -38.91
N GLU A 39 -3.72 -25.77 -39.22
CA GLU A 39 -2.45 -25.79 -38.48
C GLU A 39 -1.76 -24.42 -38.50
N ASN A 40 -1.71 -23.77 -39.67
CA ASN A 40 -1.19 -22.41 -39.78
C ASN A 40 -1.99 -21.37 -38.99
N LEU A 41 -3.31 -21.55 -38.88
CA LEU A 41 -4.16 -20.67 -38.10
C LEU A 41 -3.91 -20.86 -36.61
N ASN A 42 -3.84 -22.11 -36.13
CA ASN A 42 -3.52 -22.43 -34.74
C ASN A 42 -2.15 -21.88 -34.37
N ASN A 43 -1.13 -22.13 -35.19
CA ASN A 43 0.21 -21.58 -34.98
C ASN A 43 0.24 -20.04 -34.90
N LYS A 44 -0.67 -19.34 -35.61
CA LYS A 44 -0.80 -17.87 -35.50
C LYS A 44 -1.49 -17.45 -34.22
N ILE A 45 -2.47 -18.22 -33.75
CA ILE A 45 -3.18 -17.98 -32.50
C ILE A 45 -2.22 -18.18 -31.33
N ASP A 46 -1.48 -19.29 -31.32
CA ASP A 46 -0.50 -19.62 -30.26
C ASP A 46 0.57 -18.52 -30.16
N LYS A 47 1.11 -18.08 -31.31
CA LYS A 47 2.06 -16.95 -31.34
C LYS A 47 1.48 -15.65 -30.80
N ARG A 48 0.20 -15.37 -31.06
CA ARG A 48 -0.46 -14.16 -30.54
C ARG A 48 -0.65 -14.26 -29.02
N GLU A 49 -0.95 -15.44 -28.52
CA GLU A 49 -1.09 -15.71 -27.09
C GLU A 49 0.26 -15.57 -26.37
N GLU A 50 1.34 -16.12 -26.93
CA GLU A 50 2.69 -15.93 -26.42
C GLU A 50 3.10 -14.45 -26.38
N ILE A 51 2.87 -13.71 -27.48
CA ILE A 51 3.15 -12.27 -27.55
C ILE A 51 2.33 -11.50 -26.50
N TYR A 52 1.06 -11.85 -26.34
CA TYR A 52 0.20 -11.22 -25.34
C TYR A 52 0.72 -11.44 -23.92
N ASN A 53 1.11 -12.67 -23.59
CA ASN A 53 1.64 -13.02 -22.27
C ASN A 53 2.99 -12.32 -22.00
N MET A 54 3.89 -12.24 -22.97
CA MET A 54 5.13 -11.48 -22.85
C MET A 54 4.88 -9.98 -22.67
N ASN A 55 3.94 -9.41 -23.42
CA ASN A 55 3.60 -7.99 -23.32
C ASN A 55 3.00 -7.66 -21.96
N LYS A 56 2.20 -8.56 -21.37
CA LYS A 56 1.59 -8.38 -20.05
C LYS A 56 2.65 -8.11 -18.98
N TYR A 57 3.70 -8.92 -18.95
CA TYR A 57 4.85 -8.76 -18.04
C TYR A 57 5.67 -7.51 -18.38
N THR A 58 5.97 -7.30 -19.66
CA THR A 58 6.77 -6.15 -20.12
C THR A 58 6.15 -4.81 -19.71
N VAL A 59 4.82 -4.69 -19.84
CA VAL A 59 4.08 -3.50 -19.43
C VAL A 59 4.15 -3.30 -17.92
N ALA A 60 3.99 -4.35 -17.10
CA ALA A 60 4.10 -4.24 -15.65
C ALA A 60 5.48 -3.74 -15.20
N VAL A 61 6.55 -4.22 -15.86
CA VAL A 61 7.93 -3.76 -15.62
C VAL A 61 8.12 -2.29 -16.03
N ILE A 62 7.60 -1.87 -17.18
CA ILE A 62 7.69 -0.49 -17.63
C ILE A 62 6.99 0.45 -16.64
N ILE A 63 5.78 0.10 -16.20
CA ILE A 63 5.00 0.88 -15.24
C ILE A 63 5.81 1.05 -13.95
N THR A 64 6.26 -0.06 -13.35
CA THR A 64 7.01 -0.03 -12.08
C THR A 64 8.34 0.72 -12.18
N LYS A 65 9.06 0.63 -13.30
CA LYS A 65 10.36 1.27 -13.47
C LYS A 65 10.29 2.76 -13.82
N HIS A 66 9.36 3.17 -14.68
CA HIS A 66 9.37 4.51 -15.28
C HIS A 66 8.22 5.43 -14.86
N PHE A 67 7.06 4.88 -14.47
CA PHE A 67 5.86 5.67 -14.23
C PHE A 67 5.49 5.84 -12.75
N ILE A 68 6.19 5.14 -11.85
CA ILE A 68 5.94 5.17 -10.41
C ILE A 68 7.12 5.82 -9.68
N THR A 69 6.83 6.61 -8.63
CA THR A 69 7.83 7.16 -7.71
C THR A 69 8.53 6.06 -6.90
N LEU A 70 9.75 6.31 -6.44
CA LEU A 70 10.50 5.32 -5.64
C LEU A 70 9.72 4.88 -4.39
N ALA A 71 9.11 5.85 -3.68
CA ALA A 71 8.32 5.56 -2.47
C ALA A 71 7.12 4.63 -2.72
N MET A 72 6.41 4.81 -3.84
CA MET A 72 5.28 3.94 -4.20
C MET A 72 5.75 2.56 -4.65
N ARG A 73 6.92 2.47 -5.31
CA ARG A 73 7.56 1.19 -5.63
C ARG A 73 7.94 0.42 -4.38
N ASP A 74 8.56 1.08 -3.41
CA ASP A 74 9.00 0.46 -2.16
C ASP A 74 7.79 -0.07 -1.36
N LYS A 75 6.70 0.71 -1.30
CA LYS A 75 5.42 0.27 -0.72
C LYS A 75 4.87 -0.98 -1.41
N LEU A 76 4.81 -0.98 -2.74
CA LEU A 76 4.35 -2.14 -3.51
C LEU A 76 5.24 -3.38 -3.32
N SER A 77 6.56 -3.21 -3.22
CA SER A 77 7.51 -4.32 -3.01
C SER A 77 7.45 -4.94 -1.62
N THR A 78 6.88 -4.23 -0.64
CA THR A 78 6.71 -4.71 0.73
C THR A 78 5.46 -5.58 0.88
N GLU A 79 4.54 -5.55 -0.08
CA GLU A 79 3.33 -6.36 -0.05
C GLU A 79 3.62 -7.85 -0.29
N ALA A 80 2.87 -8.72 0.39
CA ALA A 80 3.01 -10.18 0.27
C ALA A 80 2.68 -10.70 -1.14
N ASP A 81 1.88 -9.97 -1.93
CA ASP A 81 1.47 -10.30 -3.29
C ASP A 81 2.30 -9.61 -4.39
N TRP A 82 3.46 -9.06 -4.05
CA TRP A 82 4.32 -8.35 -5.01
C TRP A 82 4.64 -9.16 -6.28
N GLN A 83 4.86 -10.47 -6.13
CA GLN A 83 5.20 -11.34 -7.26
C GLN A 83 4.02 -11.51 -8.23
N ASP A 84 2.80 -11.66 -7.70
CA ASP A 84 1.56 -11.75 -8.50
C ASP A 84 1.23 -10.42 -9.21
N LEU A 85 1.62 -9.29 -8.60
CA LEU A 85 1.46 -7.96 -9.16
C LEU A 85 2.40 -7.70 -10.35
N GLN A 86 3.56 -8.36 -10.41
CA GLN A 86 4.50 -8.24 -11.54
C GLN A 86 4.03 -9.00 -12.78
N GLU A 87 3.24 -10.06 -12.60
CA GLU A 87 2.70 -10.86 -13.71
C GLU A 87 1.47 -10.20 -14.35
N ASP A 88 0.76 -9.33 -13.64
CA ASP A 88 -0.47 -8.71 -14.11
C ASP A 88 -0.54 -7.19 -13.93
N HIS A 89 -0.29 -6.48 -15.04
CA HIS A 89 -0.39 -5.03 -15.13
C HIS A 89 -1.77 -4.47 -14.72
N MET A 90 -2.87 -5.21 -14.94
CA MET A 90 -4.21 -4.72 -14.57
C MET A 90 -4.44 -4.78 -13.07
N LYS A 91 -3.93 -5.83 -12.40
CA LYS A 91 -3.95 -5.92 -10.93
C LYS A 91 -3.05 -4.85 -10.32
N LEU A 92 -1.85 -4.67 -10.88
CA LEU A 92 -0.92 -3.61 -10.49
C LEU A 92 -1.57 -2.23 -10.55
N LEU A 93 -2.21 -1.87 -11.67
CA LEU A 93 -2.86 -0.57 -11.82
C LEU A 93 -4.04 -0.37 -10.85
N LYS A 94 -4.82 -1.42 -10.57
CA LYS A 94 -5.90 -1.35 -9.57
C LYS A 94 -5.34 -1.12 -8.17
N ARG A 95 -4.26 -1.83 -7.81
CA ARG A 95 -3.59 -1.67 -6.51
C ARG A 95 -2.96 -0.29 -6.36
N MET A 96 -2.28 0.18 -7.39
CA MET A 96 -1.76 1.55 -7.44
C MET A 96 -2.86 2.57 -7.27
N LYS A 97 -4.00 2.40 -7.93
CA LYS A 97 -5.16 3.28 -7.74
C LYS A 97 -5.58 3.30 -6.29
N THR A 98 -5.68 2.14 -5.62
CA THR A 98 -5.99 2.07 -4.19
C THR A 98 -4.99 2.89 -3.39
N PHE A 99 -3.68 2.73 -3.59
CA PHE A 99 -2.68 3.53 -2.88
C PHE A 99 -2.72 5.02 -3.19
N MET A 100 -3.09 5.40 -4.41
CA MET A 100 -3.27 6.81 -4.78
C MET A 100 -4.56 7.41 -4.23
N THR A 101 -5.60 6.61 -4.01
CA THR A 101 -6.87 7.05 -3.41
C THR A 101 -6.87 6.96 -1.88
N VAL A 102 -6.06 6.06 -1.33
CA VAL A 102 -5.83 5.86 0.12
C VAL A 102 -4.57 6.62 0.52
N THR A 103 -4.37 7.83 -0.03
CA THR A 103 -3.42 8.80 0.54
C THR A 103 -3.93 9.28 1.90
N ASP A 104 -3.93 8.39 2.88
CA ASP A 104 -4.15 8.68 4.30
C ASP A 104 -2.85 9.06 5.03
N GLU A 105 -1.72 9.19 4.33
CA GLU A 105 -0.42 9.36 5.00
C GLU A 105 0.30 10.70 4.75
N THR A 106 -0.23 11.62 3.93
CA THR A 106 0.50 12.87 3.62
C THR A 106 -0.21 14.19 3.95
N GLU A 107 -1.47 14.21 4.40
CA GLU A 107 -2.19 15.50 4.55
C GLU A 107 -2.63 15.91 5.96
N TRP A 108 -2.39 15.12 7.01
CA TRP A 108 -2.78 15.57 8.35
C TRP A 108 -1.61 15.51 9.31
N GLN A 109 -0.77 16.54 9.27
CA GLN A 109 0.24 16.82 10.30
C GLN A 109 -0.37 16.76 11.72
N HIS A 110 -1.64 17.15 11.84
CA HIS A 110 -2.40 17.08 13.08
C HIS A 110 -2.88 15.67 13.45
N PHE A 111 -3.00 14.75 12.47
CA PHE A 111 -3.39 13.37 12.74
C PHE A 111 -2.27 12.57 13.39
N GLY A 112 -1.00 12.78 12.98
CA GLY A 112 0.14 12.16 13.65
C GLY A 112 0.24 12.57 15.14
N LEU A 113 -0.09 13.83 15.45
CA LEU A 113 -0.23 14.29 16.82
C LEU A 113 -1.39 13.59 17.53
N MET A 114 -2.57 13.54 16.93
CA MET A 114 -3.75 12.89 17.52
C MET A 114 -3.55 11.39 17.74
N GLU A 115 -2.85 10.72 16.84
CA GLU A 115 -2.53 9.30 16.97
C GLU A 115 -1.54 9.07 18.12
N SER A 116 -0.50 9.90 18.22
CA SER A 116 0.48 9.81 19.31
C SER A 116 -0.16 10.13 20.66
N LEU A 117 -1.05 11.14 20.71
CA LEU A 117 -1.84 11.46 21.89
C LEU A 117 -2.76 10.30 22.27
N LYS A 118 -3.45 9.69 21.30
CA LYS A 118 -4.30 8.52 21.52
C LYS A 118 -3.49 7.34 22.07
N ARG A 119 -2.29 7.09 21.54
CA ARG A 119 -1.40 6.01 22.02
C ARG A 119 -0.93 6.26 23.46
N PHE A 120 -0.56 7.50 23.77
CA PHE A 120 -0.16 7.90 25.13
C PHE A 120 -1.32 7.77 26.13
N MET A 121 -2.49 8.34 25.83
CA MET A 121 -3.67 8.32 26.71
C MET A 121 -4.27 6.92 26.91
N ASN A 122 -4.04 5.99 25.97
CA ASN A 122 -4.47 4.60 26.10
C ASN A 122 -3.35 3.67 26.61
N CYS A 123 -2.19 4.20 26.99
CA CYS A 123 -1.07 3.43 27.52
C CYS A 123 -1.35 3.01 28.96
N THR A 124 -2.18 1.99 29.13
CA THR A 124 -2.50 1.36 30.43
C THR A 124 -1.60 0.16 30.69
N GLN A 125 -1.42 -0.19 31.96
CA GLN A 125 -0.68 -1.40 32.34
C GLN A 125 -1.51 -2.64 31.97
N LYS A 126 -0.91 -3.60 31.26
CA LYS A 126 -1.57 -4.86 30.92
C LYS A 126 -1.59 -5.82 32.12
N GLN A 127 -2.58 -6.72 32.18
CA GLN A 127 -2.77 -7.64 33.32
C GLN A 127 -1.54 -8.51 33.65
N ASN A 128 -0.79 -8.96 32.64
CA ASN A 128 0.41 -9.81 32.81
C ASN A 128 1.73 -9.05 32.59
N GLU A 129 1.71 -7.72 32.64
CA GLU A 129 2.90 -6.91 32.39
C GLU A 129 3.58 -6.45 33.69
N SER A 130 4.90 -6.62 33.74
CA SER A 130 5.74 -6.08 34.81
C SER A 130 5.71 -4.55 34.82
N VAL A 131 5.70 -3.96 36.01
CA VAL A 131 5.71 -2.49 36.18
C VAL A 131 6.91 -1.85 35.47
N ASN A 132 8.06 -2.52 35.46
CA ASN A 132 9.26 -2.00 34.78
C ASN A 132 9.11 -1.96 33.26
N ASP A 133 8.44 -2.96 32.68
CA ASP A 133 8.16 -3.00 31.24
C ASP A 133 7.09 -1.97 30.87
N TYR A 134 6.06 -1.83 31.71
CA TYR A 134 5.06 -0.78 31.57
C TYR A 134 5.70 0.62 31.62
N ARG A 135 6.56 0.89 32.62
CA ARG A 135 7.30 2.15 32.75
C ARG A 135 8.12 2.45 31.51
N ARG A 136 8.83 1.44 30.96
CA ARG A 136 9.63 1.61 29.73
C ARG A 136 8.75 1.96 28.53
N ARG A 137 7.60 1.30 28.37
CA ARG A 137 6.64 1.62 27.29
C ARG A 137 6.03 3.01 27.48
N PHE A 138 5.57 3.33 28.68
CA PHE A 138 4.98 4.63 29.00
C PHE A 138 5.96 5.76 28.71
N LYS A 139 7.21 5.64 29.16
CA LYS A 139 8.27 6.61 28.86
C LYS A 139 8.48 6.78 27.36
N ALA A 140 8.60 5.68 26.61
CA ALA A 140 8.78 5.75 25.16
C ALA A 140 7.60 6.46 24.45
N GLN A 141 6.36 6.23 24.90
CA GLN A 141 5.18 6.92 24.35
C GLN A 141 5.13 8.40 24.76
N ALA A 142 5.56 8.73 25.98
CA ALA A 142 5.67 10.11 26.46
C ALA A 142 6.71 10.89 25.65
N ASP A 143 7.92 10.32 25.50
CA ASP A 143 9.03 10.91 24.75
C ASP A 143 8.61 11.17 23.29
N GLN A 144 7.94 10.20 22.65
CA GLN A 144 7.38 10.35 21.29
C GLN A 144 6.34 11.47 21.21
N LEU A 145 5.45 11.59 22.19
CA LEU A 145 4.43 12.66 22.20
C LEU A 145 5.09 14.03 22.37
N PHE A 146 6.07 14.18 23.27
CA PHE A 146 6.76 15.45 23.50
C PHE A 146 7.68 15.85 22.35
N GLU A 147 8.23 14.89 21.61
CA GLU A 147 8.97 15.16 20.38
C GLU A 147 8.08 15.83 19.31
N ILE A 148 6.82 15.40 19.19
CA ILE A 148 5.86 15.95 18.23
C ILE A 148 5.25 17.27 18.71
N LEU A 149 4.88 17.35 20.00
CA LEU A 149 4.19 18.51 20.58
C LEU A 149 5.15 19.68 20.87
N GLY A 150 6.43 19.37 21.12
CA GLY A 150 7.40 20.28 21.70
C GLY A 150 7.17 20.52 23.20
N THR A 151 8.21 21.01 23.89
CA THR A 151 8.15 21.34 25.33
C THR A 151 7.37 22.62 25.62
N ASN A 152 7.18 23.49 24.62
CA ASN A 152 6.58 24.82 24.77
C ASN A 152 5.11 24.79 25.18
N VAL A 153 4.33 23.77 24.78
CA VAL A 153 2.91 23.69 25.15
C VAL A 153 2.74 23.56 26.65
N LEU A 154 3.61 22.77 27.30
CA LEU A 154 3.58 22.63 28.75
C LEU A 154 4.17 23.85 29.47
N HIS A 155 5.12 24.56 28.87
CA HIS A 155 5.60 25.84 29.41
C HIS A 155 4.47 26.88 29.46
N VAL A 156 3.63 26.97 28.42
CA VAL A 156 2.46 27.87 28.40
C VAL A 156 1.39 27.45 29.42
N TYR A 157 1.28 26.15 29.72
CA TYR A 157 0.42 25.68 30.80
C TYR A 157 0.99 26.05 32.17
N ALA A 158 2.29 25.84 32.38
CA ALA A 158 2.99 26.18 33.62
C ALA A 158 2.83 27.67 33.96
N THR A 159 2.96 28.57 32.98
CA THR A 159 2.81 30.02 33.23
C THR A 159 1.41 30.46 33.68
N LYS A 160 0.40 29.62 33.46
CA LYS A 160 -1.00 29.87 33.88
C LYS A 160 -1.35 29.23 35.23
N THR A 161 -0.43 28.47 35.81
CA THR A 161 -0.66 27.75 37.07
C THR A 161 -0.39 28.68 38.26
N MET A 162 -1.17 28.57 39.35
CA MET A 162 -1.03 29.47 40.51
C MET A 162 0.40 29.46 41.08
N GLY A 163 1.04 28.29 41.15
CA GLY A 163 2.43 28.19 41.61
C GLY A 163 3.46 28.94 40.76
N TYR A 164 3.17 29.28 39.49
CA TYR A 164 4.04 30.15 38.69
C TYR A 164 3.77 31.64 38.95
N LEU A 165 2.52 32.00 39.25
CA LEU A 165 2.09 33.37 39.52
C LEU A 165 2.55 33.82 40.92
N ASP A 166 2.59 32.89 41.88
CA ASP A 166 3.04 33.13 43.25
C ASP A 166 4.57 33.28 43.35
N LEU A 167 5.32 32.94 42.30
CA LEU A 167 6.79 33.12 42.21
C LEU A 167 7.19 34.54 41.79
N TYR A 168 6.24 35.44 41.54
CA TYR A 168 6.52 36.83 41.20
C TYR A 168 6.33 37.71 42.44
N ASP A 169 7.43 38.08 43.08
CA ASP A 169 7.47 39.15 44.06
C ASP A 169 8.17 40.38 43.44
N PRO A 170 7.54 41.57 43.40
CA PRO A 170 8.18 42.77 42.87
C PRO A 170 9.43 43.23 43.65
N GLU A 171 9.71 42.67 44.83
CA GLU A 171 10.93 42.95 45.61
C GLU A 171 12.13 42.05 45.26
N ASP A 172 11.93 40.95 44.52
CA ASP A 172 12.98 39.99 44.18
C ASP A 172 13.85 40.43 42.99
N ASP A 173 15.09 39.93 42.95
CA ASP A 173 16.00 40.16 41.82
C ASP A 173 15.41 39.53 40.54
N PRO A 174 15.31 40.28 39.42
CA PRO A 174 14.75 39.78 38.16
C PRO A 174 15.50 38.57 37.59
N ASP A 175 16.81 38.41 37.84
CA ASP A 175 17.57 37.26 37.35
C ASP A 175 17.29 35.99 38.17
N ASP A 176 17.15 36.10 39.49
CA ASP A 176 16.80 34.97 40.36
C ASP A 176 15.36 34.51 40.12
N THR A 177 14.43 35.45 39.95
CA THR A 177 13.02 35.19 39.62
C THR A 177 12.88 34.38 38.33
N LYS A 178 13.69 34.70 37.32
CA LYS A 178 13.69 33.99 36.03
C LYS A 178 14.22 32.56 36.15
N ALA A 179 15.27 32.35 36.94
CA ALA A 179 15.83 31.02 37.20
C ALA A 179 14.81 30.12 37.94
N LEU A 180 14.10 30.67 38.93
CA LEU A 180 13.00 29.99 39.63
C LEU A 180 11.84 29.63 38.70
N GLN A 181 11.45 30.54 37.82
CA GLN A 181 10.39 30.30 36.83
C GLN A 181 10.75 29.20 35.82
N ASP A 182 12.02 29.13 35.39
CA ASP A 182 12.48 28.09 34.47
C ASP A 182 12.64 26.73 35.16
N ALA A 183 13.04 26.70 36.44
CA ALA A 183 13.01 25.49 37.25
C ALA A 183 11.58 24.96 37.43
N PHE A 184 10.62 25.84 37.75
CA PHE A 184 9.21 25.48 37.90
C PHE A 184 8.62 24.91 36.61
N LYS A 185 8.92 25.50 35.45
CA LYS A 185 8.50 24.99 34.14
C LYS A 185 8.97 23.55 33.88
N LYS A 186 10.17 23.20 34.34
CA LYS A 186 10.71 21.84 34.22
C LYS A 186 10.02 20.88 35.19
N GLU A 187 9.80 21.31 36.43
CA GLU A 187 9.11 20.52 37.45
C GLU A 187 7.67 20.18 37.04
N VAL A 188 6.96 21.11 36.40
CA VAL A 188 5.59 20.89 35.90
C VAL A 188 5.53 19.75 34.88
N LEU A 189 6.54 19.63 33.99
CA LEU A 189 6.62 18.54 33.02
C LEU A 189 6.83 17.18 33.70
N GLU A 190 7.73 17.13 34.68
CA GLU A 190 8.01 15.93 35.46
C GLU A 190 6.79 15.51 36.28
N THR A 191 6.10 16.48 36.88
CA THR A 191 4.88 16.25 37.67
C THR A 191 3.70 15.80 36.80
N PHE A 192 3.53 16.41 35.62
CA PHE A 192 2.50 16.00 34.66
C PHE A 192 2.73 14.57 34.16
N THR A 193 3.97 14.21 33.82
CA THR A 193 4.27 12.85 33.35
C THR A 193 4.13 11.81 34.46
N ALA A 194 4.53 12.15 35.69
CA ALA A 194 4.35 11.29 36.86
C ALA A 194 2.86 11.08 37.19
N SER A 195 2.07 12.15 37.22
CA SER A 195 0.62 12.05 37.47
C SER A 195 -0.10 11.25 36.39
N ALA A 196 0.25 11.43 35.11
CA ALA A 196 -0.29 10.62 34.02
C ALA A 196 0.07 9.13 34.17
N PHE A 197 1.31 8.82 34.57
CA PHE A 197 1.73 7.44 34.83
C PHE A 197 0.89 6.81 35.94
N PHE A 198 0.70 7.51 37.06
CA PHE A 198 -0.13 7.03 38.17
C PHE A 198 -1.60 6.89 37.80
N TYR A 199 -2.13 7.75 36.92
CA TYR A 199 -3.52 7.68 36.48
C TYR A 199 -3.82 6.40 35.67
N TYR A 200 -2.84 5.93 34.87
CA TYR A 200 -2.99 4.76 33.99
C TYR A 200 -2.39 3.46 34.54
N CYS A 201 -1.71 3.53 35.68
CA CYS A 201 -1.31 2.36 36.46
C CYS A 201 -2.51 1.54 36.92
N ASP A 202 -2.32 0.23 37.07
CA ASP A 202 -3.36 -0.67 37.56
C ASP A 202 -3.72 -0.33 39.03
N ARG A 203 -4.84 0.39 39.20
CA ARG A 203 -5.32 0.80 40.52
C ARG A 203 -5.57 -0.39 41.43
N SER A 204 -6.00 -1.54 40.92
CA SER A 204 -6.26 -2.71 41.76
C SER A 204 -5.01 -3.23 42.47
N ARG A 205 -3.83 -3.03 41.87
CA ARG A 205 -2.54 -3.49 42.40
C ARG A 205 -1.80 -2.41 43.18
N PHE A 206 -1.97 -1.15 42.81
CA PHE A 206 -1.17 -0.04 43.33
C PHE A 206 -1.95 1.00 44.15
N GLN A 207 -3.25 0.78 44.42
CA GLN A 207 -4.08 1.71 45.21
C GLN A 207 -3.43 2.10 46.54
N SER A 208 -2.88 1.12 47.28
CA SER A 208 -2.27 1.36 48.59
C SER A 208 -0.96 2.17 48.54
N MET A 209 -0.30 2.25 47.38
CA MET A 209 0.84 3.14 47.16
C MET A 209 0.38 4.52 46.71
N LEU A 210 -0.68 4.60 45.89
CA LEU A 210 -1.29 5.85 45.46
C LEU A 210 -1.90 6.62 46.63
N ASP A 211 -2.58 5.93 47.54
CA ASP A 211 -3.19 6.52 48.75
C ASP A 211 -2.14 7.07 49.74
N LYS A 212 -0.86 6.70 49.58
CA LYS A 212 0.26 7.26 50.37
C LYS A 212 0.94 8.46 49.68
N ALA A 213 0.70 8.65 48.39
CA ALA A 213 1.34 9.67 47.56
C ALA A 213 0.46 10.91 47.36
N ASN A 214 -0.86 10.76 47.52
CA ASN A 214 -1.82 11.87 47.67
C ASN A 214 -1.89 12.34 49.12
#